data_AF-A0AA45N5P4-F1
#
_entry.id   AF-A0AA45N5P4-F1
#
_cell.length_a   1.000
_cell.length_b   1.000
_cell.length_c   1.000
_cell.angle_alpha   90.00
_cell.angle_beta   90.00
_cell.angle_gamma   90.00
#
_symmetry.space_group_name_H-M   'P 1'
#
loop_
_entity.id
_entity.type
_entity.pdbx_description
1 polymer ?
#
loop_
_entity_poly.entity_id
_entity_poly.type
_entity_poly.pdbx_seq_one_letter_code
_entity_poly.pdbx_strand_id
1 'polypeptide(L)'
;MPNYATPPLLPLQWSSAYISYWSPMREEDEVTSGYCWFDYDRNICRIDGLFNPWSERETGHRLWMSEIGDAGRERSRKQKVAYARHGEQLRETALPDEVAPFRELFLPQAILRDGEALHNGRHAVLGQPADAWVIERPGKARSVFYLQAGGNQLLRMVTGNDPQHLSVRDFPNFSAADIADSIFIPAQS
;
A
#
# COMPACT_ATOMS: atom_id res chain seq x y z
N MET A 1 10.14 29.95 -6.67
CA MET A 1 9.33 28.72 -6.49
C MET A 1 10.27 27.54 -6.61
N PRO A 2 10.14 26.46 -5.82
CA PRO A 2 10.96 25.27 -6.01
C PRO A 2 10.77 24.77 -7.45
N ASN A 3 11.86 24.39 -8.10
CA ASN A 3 11.84 23.88 -9.46
C ASN A 3 11.41 22.40 -9.41
N TYR A 4 10.12 22.11 -9.59
CA TYR A 4 9.57 20.75 -9.62
C TYR A 4 9.86 20.02 -10.95
N ALA A 5 11.02 20.26 -11.57
CA ALA A 5 11.36 19.75 -12.89
C ALA A 5 11.51 18.21 -12.93
N THR A 6 11.68 17.55 -11.78
CA THR A 6 11.87 16.10 -11.72
C THR A 6 11.14 15.51 -10.52
N PRO A 7 10.28 14.49 -10.73
CA PRO A 7 9.64 13.79 -9.63
C PRO A 7 10.68 13.15 -8.69
N PRO A 8 10.49 13.22 -7.36
CA PRO A 8 11.42 12.61 -6.42
C PRO A 8 11.31 11.08 -6.45
N LEU A 9 12.41 10.40 -6.07
CA LEU A 9 12.34 9.00 -5.65
C LEU A 9 11.77 8.92 -4.25
N LEU A 10 11.03 7.84 -3.95
CA LEU A 10 10.73 7.50 -2.57
C LEU A 10 12.05 7.21 -1.79
N PRO A 11 12.06 7.35 -0.45
CA PRO A 11 13.21 7.00 0.38
C PRO A 11 13.68 5.56 0.11
N LEU A 12 14.98 5.29 0.27
CA LEU A 12 15.60 3.98 -0.01
C LEU A 12 14.93 2.84 0.77
N GLN A 13 14.49 3.14 1.98
CA GLN A 13 13.65 2.27 2.79
C GLN A 13 12.66 3.15 3.56
N TRP A 14 11.48 2.61 3.82
CA TRP A 14 10.50 3.25 4.67
C TRP A 14 9.48 2.27 5.23
N SER A 15 8.84 2.68 6.30
CA SER A 15 7.73 1.96 6.90
C SER A 15 6.68 2.91 7.44
N SER A 16 5.44 2.43 7.51
CA SER A 16 4.33 3.20 8.06
C SER A 16 3.18 2.28 8.42
N ALA A 17 2.39 2.67 9.41
CA ALA A 17 1.01 2.25 9.47
C ALA A 17 0.30 2.70 8.20
N TYR A 18 -0.78 2.04 7.81
CA TYR A 18 -1.64 2.53 6.75
C TYR A 18 -3.10 2.46 7.15
N ILE A 19 -3.91 3.37 6.59
CA ILE A 19 -5.37 3.27 6.54
C ILE A 19 -5.76 3.13 5.08
N SER A 20 -6.50 2.06 4.73
CA SER A 20 -6.96 1.78 3.38
C SER A 20 -8.48 1.91 3.30
N TYR A 21 -8.96 2.67 2.34
CA TYR A 21 -10.38 2.95 2.12
C TYR A 21 -10.65 3.32 0.65
N TRP A 22 -11.87 3.75 0.35
CA TRP A 22 -12.33 4.05 -1.01
C TRP A 22 -12.91 5.45 -1.15
N SER A 23 -12.90 5.98 -2.37
CA SER A 23 -13.49 7.28 -2.70
C SER A 23 -14.21 7.25 -4.05
N PRO A 24 -15.53 7.53 -4.09
CA PRO A 24 -16.43 7.56 -2.94
C PRO A 24 -16.53 6.18 -2.27
N MET A 25 -16.90 6.14 -0.99
CA MET A 25 -17.24 4.88 -0.31
C MET A 25 -18.60 4.36 -0.79
N ARG A 26 -18.66 3.08 -1.17
CA ARG A 26 -19.87 2.30 -1.46
C ARG A 26 -20.22 1.42 -0.26
N GLU A 27 -21.36 0.73 -0.33
CA GLU A 27 -21.92 -0.03 0.80
C GLU A 27 -21.03 -1.22 1.21
N GLU A 28 -20.41 -1.87 0.23
CA GLU A 28 -19.53 -3.02 0.38
C GLU A 28 -18.07 -2.66 0.68
N ASP A 29 -17.72 -1.37 0.62
CA ASP A 29 -16.36 -0.92 0.85
C ASP A 29 -16.02 -0.89 2.34
N GLU A 30 -14.81 -1.33 2.65
CA GLU A 30 -14.31 -1.40 4.02
C GLU A 30 -13.24 -0.32 4.25
N VAL A 31 -13.19 0.18 5.48
CA VAL A 31 -12.04 0.93 6.00
C VAL A 31 -11.20 -0.03 6.83
N THR A 32 -9.99 -0.31 6.37
CA THR A 32 -9.05 -1.18 7.07
C THR A 32 -7.79 -0.43 7.48
N SER A 33 -7.04 -1.00 8.41
CA SER A 33 -5.71 -0.51 8.77
C SER A 33 -4.73 -1.67 8.89
N GLY A 34 -3.45 -1.33 8.83
CA GLY A 34 -2.35 -2.28 8.92
C GLY A 34 -1.01 -1.57 9.03
N TYR A 35 0.06 -2.30 8.77
CA TYR A 35 1.42 -1.76 8.74
C TYR A 35 2.16 -2.29 7.52
N CYS A 36 3.04 -1.46 6.95
CA CYS A 36 3.83 -1.81 5.78
C CYS A 36 5.28 -1.37 5.91
N TRP A 37 6.14 -2.11 5.22
CA TRP A 37 7.59 -1.90 5.13
C TRP A 37 8.02 -2.07 3.68
N PHE A 38 8.85 -1.17 3.19
CA PHE A 38 9.44 -1.22 1.87
C PHE A 38 10.93 -0.97 2.01
N ASP A 39 11.74 -1.89 1.50
CA ASP A 39 13.18 -1.76 1.42
C ASP A 39 13.60 -1.98 -0.04
N TYR A 40 13.95 -0.87 -0.70
CA TYR A 40 14.28 -0.88 -2.12
C TYR A 40 15.71 -1.33 -2.40
N ASP A 41 16.61 -1.23 -1.42
CA ASP A 41 17.98 -1.75 -1.54
C ASP A 41 17.96 -3.29 -1.56
N ARG A 42 17.12 -3.88 -0.71
CA ARG A 42 16.89 -5.33 -0.65
C ARG A 42 15.85 -5.83 -1.66
N ASN A 43 15.17 -4.92 -2.35
CA ASN A 43 14.08 -5.20 -3.28
C ASN A 43 12.97 -6.09 -2.66
N ILE A 44 12.54 -5.74 -1.45
CA ILE A 44 11.58 -6.50 -0.64
C ILE A 44 10.57 -5.57 0.05
N CYS A 45 9.34 -6.05 0.23
CA CYS A 45 8.33 -5.35 1.03
C CYS A 45 7.54 -6.32 1.90
N ARG A 46 6.91 -5.78 2.94
CA ARG A 46 5.95 -6.49 3.78
C ARG A 46 4.70 -5.64 4.00
N ILE A 47 3.53 -6.27 3.93
CA ILE A 47 2.24 -5.64 4.26
C ILE A 47 1.46 -6.58 5.16
N ASP A 48 1.07 -6.06 6.33
CA ASP A 48 0.27 -6.78 7.32
C ASP A 48 -1.02 -6.03 7.59
N GLY A 49 -2.17 -6.70 7.45
CA GLY A 49 -3.46 -6.11 7.80
C GLY A 49 -4.65 -6.92 7.28
N LEU A 50 -5.85 -6.39 7.52
CA LEU A 50 -7.05 -6.88 6.85
C LEU A 50 -6.99 -6.54 5.37
N PHE A 51 -7.13 -7.57 4.53
CA PHE A 51 -7.06 -7.45 3.08
C PHE A 51 -8.20 -6.57 2.56
N ASN A 52 -7.87 -5.61 1.68
CA ASN A 52 -8.83 -4.63 1.18
C ASN A 52 -8.53 -4.33 -0.30
N PRO A 53 -9.43 -4.65 -1.24
CA PRO A 53 -10.80 -5.17 -1.01
C PRO A 53 -10.84 -6.69 -0.75
N TRP A 54 -11.83 -7.15 0.02
CA TRP A 54 -12.12 -8.57 0.20
C TRP A 54 -13.63 -8.82 0.35
N SER A 55 -14.22 -9.63 -0.53
CA SER A 55 -15.66 -9.90 -0.51
C SER A 55 -16.00 -11.00 0.51
N GLU A 56 -16.46 -10.61 1.70
CA GLU A 56 -16.98 -11.55 2.71
C GLU A 56 -18.18 -12.35 2.15
N ARG A 57 -19.01 -11.73 1.29
CA ARG A 57 -20.16 -12.37 0.65
C ARG A 57 -19.78 -13.52 -0.27
N GLU A 58 -18.69 -13.38 -1.03
CA GLU A 58 -18.24 -14.40 -1.99
C GLU A 58 -17.38 -15.49 -1.32
N THR A 59 -16.61 -15.10 -0.30
CA THR A 59 -15.62 -16.00 0.32
C THR A 59 -16.10 -16.62 1.64
N GLY A 60 -17.18 -16.09 2.23
CA GLY A 60 -17.73 -16.51 3.51
C GLY A 60 -16.94 -16.04 4.75
N HIS A 61 -15.91 -15.22 4.59
CA HIS A 61 -15.06 -14.74 5.68
C HIS A 61 -14.38 -13.41 5.36
N ARG A 62 -13.87 -12.73 6.38
CA ARG A 62 -12.90 -11.64 6.27
C ARG A 62 -11.49 -12.21 6.30
N LEU A 63 -10.55 -11.58 5.60
CA LEU A 63 -9.18 -12.07 5.50
C LEU A 63 -8.19 -11.11 6.16
N TRP A 64 -7.47 -11.58 7.18
CA TRP A 64 -6.20 -10.98 7.59
C TRP A 64 -5.06 -11.66 6.84
N MET A 65 -4.09 -10.87 6.39
CA MET A 65 -2.92 -11.39 5.69
C MET A 65 -1.65 -10.63 6.09
N SER A 66 -0.56 -11.37 6.24
CA SER A 66 0.81 -10.86 6.21
C SER A 66 1.48 -11.38 4.95
N GLU A 67 1.86 -10.47 4.05
CA GLU A 67 2.58 -10.82 2.82
C GLU A 67 3.97 -10.22 2.83
N ILE A 68 4.98 -11.08 2.65
CA ILE A 68 6.36 -10.68 2.37
C ILE A 68 6.58 -10.93 0.88
N GLY A 69 6.77 -9.86 0.11
CA GLY A 69 7.07 -9.90 -1.31
C GLY A 69 8.54 -9.59 -1.57
N ASP A 70 9.30 -10.59 -2.02
CA ASP A 70 10.72 -10.48 -2.38
C ASP A 70 10.85 -10.49 -3.90
N ALA A 71 10.95 -9.28 -4.49
CA ALA A 71 11.08 -9.13 -5.93
C ALA A 71 12.49 -9.52 -6.42
N GLY A 72 13.51 -9.46 -5.56
CA GLY A 72 14.85 -9.98 -5.86
C GLY A 72 14.89 -11.49 -6.06
N ARG A 73 13.98 -12.23 -5.41
CA ARG A 73 13.78 -13.68 -5.56
C ARG A 73 12.53 -14.05 -6.38
N GLU A 74 11.86 -13.06 -6.94
CA GLU A 74 10.61 -13.18 -7.69
C GLU A 74 9.48 -13.96 -6.98
N ARG A 75 9.42 -13.89 -5.65
CA ARG A 75 8.49 -14.71 -4.84
C ARG A 75 7.89 -13.92 -3.69
N SER A 76 6.61 -14.13 -3.43
CA SER A 76 5.98 -13.72 -2.18
C SER A 76 5.60 -14.93 -1.33
N ARG A 77 5.53 -14.72 -0.02
CA ARG A 77 4.97 -15.64 0.97
C ARG A 77 3.86 -14.93 1.72
N LYS A 78 2.70 -15.58 1.85
CA LYS A 78 1.49 -15.04 2.47
C LYS A 78 1.06 -15.94 3.62
N GLN A 79 0.97 -15.36 4.82
CA GLN A 79 0.31 -15.95 5.97
C GLN A 79 -1.11 -15.41 6.06
N LYS A 80 -2.10 -16.27 6.24
CA LYS A 80 -3.51 -15.92 6.07
C LYS A 80 -4.35 -16.45 7.24
N VAL A 81 -5.22 -15.59 7.77
CA VAL A 81 -6.21 -15.97 8.79
C VAL A 81 -7.59 -15.52 8.32
N ALA A 82 -8.51 -16.47 8.19
CA ALA A 82 -9.91 -16.23 7.87
C ALA A 82 -10.72 -15.98 9.14
N TYR A 83 -11.58 -14.96 9.13
CA TYR A 83 -12.53 -14.66 10.20
C TYR A 83 -13.95 -14.80 9.65
N ALA A 84 -14.63 -15.89 9.99
CA ALA A 84 -15.99 -16.17 9.53
C ALA A 84 -17.01 -15.89 10.64
N ARG A 85 -18.21 -15.46 10.26
CA ARG A 85 -19.32 -15.27 11.20
C ARG A 85 -19.96 -16.61 11.57
N HIS A 86 -20.18 -16.79 12.86
CA HIS A 86 -20.95 -17.91 13.42
C HIS A 86 -21.99 -17.35 14.39
N GLY A 87 -23.14 -16.94 13.85
CA GLY A 87 -24.07 -16.06 14.55
C GLY A 87 -23.48 -14.66 14.71
N GLU A 88 -23.46 -14.14 15.93
CA GLU A 88 -22.86 -12.83 16.26
C GLU A 88 -21.36 -12.89 16.54
N GLN A 89 -20.77 -14.09 16.64
CA GLN A 89 -19.34 -14.28 16.94
C GLN A 89 -18.51 -14.42 15.67
N LEU A 90 -17.25 -13.99 15.73
CA LEU A 90 -16.24 -14.32 14.73
C LEU A 90 -15.45 -15.54 15.19
N ARG A 91 -15.18 -16.45 14.25
CA ARG A 91 -14.26 -17.58 14.45
C ARG A 91 -13.10 -17.45 13.49
N GLU A 92 -11.89 -17.53 14.02
CA GLU A 92 -10.66 -17.51 13.26
C GLU A 92 -10.31 -18.91 12.72
N THR A 93 -9.68 -18.96 11.56
CA THR A 93 -9.11 -20.17 10.98
C THR A 93 -7.83 -19.81 10.26
N ALA A 94 -6.71 -20.36 10.71
CA ALA A 94 -5.45 -20.25 9.98
C ALA A 94 -5.58 -20.99 8.65
N LEU A 95 -5.30 -20.29 7.55
CA LEU A 95 -5.25 -20.88 6.22
C LEU A 95 -3.81 -21.32 5.90
N PRO A 96 -3.62 -22.29 5.01
CA PRO A 96 -2.27 -22.68 4.59
C PRO A 96 -1.49 -21.49 4.03
N ASP A 97 -0.22 -21.41 4.41
CA ASP A 97 0.73 -20.46 3.84
C ASP A 97 0.79 -20.64 2.31
N GLU A 98 0.80 -19.52 1.59
CA GLU A 98 0.86 -19.50 0.14
C GLU A 98 2.20 -18.90 -0.31
N VAL A 99 2.80 -19.52 -1.32
CA VAL A 99 3.92 -18.94 -2.06
C VAL A 99 3.44 -18.64 -3.47
N ALA A 100 3.66 -17.41 -3.94
CA ALA A 100 3.24 -16.97 -5.27
C ALA A 100 4.39 -16.27 -6.02
N PRO A 101 4.34 -16.19 -7.36
CA PRO A 101 5.25 -15.34 -8.12
C PRO A 101 5.06 -13.86 -7.75
N PHE A 102 6.16 -13.12 -7.62
CA PHE A 102 6.14 -11.71 -7.23
C PHE A 102 7.26 -10.94 -7.94
N ARG A 103 6.94 -10.30 -9.07
CA ARG A 103 7.95 -9.73 -9.99
C ARG A 103 8.41 -8.32 -9.64
N GLU A 104 7.55 -7.56 -8.97
CA GLU A 104 7.82 -6.17 -8.64
C GLU A 104 7.16 -5.82 -7.30
N LEU A 105 7.76 -4.87 -6.58
CA LEU A 105 7.17 -4.33 -5.35
C LEU A 105 5.84 -3.64 -5.64
N PHE A 106 4.91 -3.70 -4.69
CA PHE A 106 3.58 -3.06 -4.83
C PHE A 106 3.67 -1.55 -5.10
N LEU A 107 4.73 -0.90 -4.62
CA LEU A 107 5.04 0.49 -4.87
C LEU A 107 6.54 0.64 -5.20
N PRO A 108 6.92 0.63 -6.48
CA PRO A 108 8.31 0.82 -6.90
C PRO A 108 8.89 2.16 -6.41
N GLN A 109 10.18 2.20 -6.07
CA GLN A 109 10.84 3.43 -5.57
C GLN A 109 10.72 4.61 -6.55
N ALA A 110 10.89 4.30 -7.83
CA ALA A 110 10.89 5.25 -8.92
C ALA A 110 9.52 5.45 -9.57
N ILE A 111 8.42 5.00 -8.92
CA ILE A 111 7.06 5.04 -9.47
C ILE A 111 6.68 6.39 -10.08
N LEU A 112 7.10 7.50 -9.47
CA LEU A 112 6.81 8.85 -9.96
C LEU A 112 7.65 9.22 -11.19
N ARG A 113 8.90 8.78 -11.25
CA ARG A 113 9.79 9.05 -12.39
C ARG A 113 9.42 8.18 -13.59
N ASP A 114 9.26 6.87 -13.35
CA ASP A 114 8.90 5.89 -14.38
C ASP A 114 7.47 6.11 -14.90
N GLY A 115 6.61 6.73 -14.08
CA GLY A 115 5.28 7.15 -14.46
C GLY A 115 5.20 8.56 -15.05
N GLU A 116 6.32 9.25 -15.28
CA GLU A 116 6.37 10.62 -15.80
C GLU A 116 5.45 11.58 -15.03
N ALA A 117 5.46 11.47 -13.70
CA ALA A 117 4.50 12.15 -12.86
C ALA A 117 4.60 13.68 -12.99
N LEU A 118 3.45 14.35 -13.04
CA LEU A 118 3.37 15.80 -13.08
C LEU A 118 3.00 16.36 -11.71
N HIS A 119 3.70 17.42 -11.29
CA HIS A 119 3.32 18.15 -10.08
C HIS A 119 2.00 18.89 -10.32
N ASN A 120 1.02 18.65 -9.45
CA ASN A 120 -0.33 19.20 -9.57
C ASN A 120 -0.68 20.11 -8.38
N GLY A 121 0.31 20.83 -7.86
CA GLY A 121 0.11 21.79 -6.78
C GLY A 121 0.22 21.18 -5.38
N ARG A 122 -0.12 22.01 -4.39
CA ARG A 122 0.02 21.70 -2.96
C ARG A 122 -1.34 21.60 -2.29
N HIS A 123 -1.47 20.63 -1.41
CA HIS A 123 -2.70 20.28 -0.69
C HIS A 123 -2.43 20.12 0.81
N ALA A 124 -3.48 20.03 1.61
CA ALA A 124 -3.40 19.59 3.01
C ALA A 124 -3.81 18.11 3.07
N VAL A 125 -2.89 17.25 3.52
CA VAL A 125 -3.12 15.80 3.68
C VAL A 125 -2.61 15.41 5.06
N LEU A 126 -3.44 14.71 5.84
CA LEU A 126 -3.11 14.31 7.22
C LEU A 126 -2.63 15.48 8.11
N GLY A 127 -3.25 16.66 7.94
CA GLY A 127 -2.93 17.86 8.72
C GLY A 127 -1.64 18.58 8.31
N GLN A 128 -0.95 18.14 7.25
CA GLN A 128 0.31 18.74 6.81
C GLN A 128 0.32 19.13 5.32
N PRO A 129 1.18 20.08 4.90
CA PRO A 129 1.33 20.43 3.49
C PRO A 129 1.92 19.27 2.67
N ALA A 130 1.29 18.98 1.54
CA ALA A 130 1.65 17.88 0.65
C ALA A 130 1.69 18.31 -0.82
N ASP A 131 2.73 17.93 -1.55
CA ASP A 131 2.82 18.11 -2.99
C ASP A 131 2.15 16.91 -3.70
N ALA A 132 1.22 17.20 -4.61
CA ALA A 132 0.53 16.17 -5.39
C ALA A 132 1.31 15.84 -6.67
N TRP A 133 1.60 14.57 -6.87
CA TRP A 133 2.23 14.03 -8.07
C TRP A 133 1.25 13.11 -8.79
N VAL A 134 0.99 13.40 -10.05
CA VAL A 134 -0.07 12.77 -10.84
C VAL A 134 0.54 11.94 -11.94
N ILE A 135 0.15 10.66 -12.01
CA ILE A 135 0.50 9.77 -13.11
C ILE A 135 -0.77 9.52 -13.93
N GLU A 136 -0.70 9.83 -15.21
CA GLU A 136 -1.74 9.52 -16.20
C GLU A 136 -1.17 8.54 -17.22
N ARG A 137 -1.86 7.42 -17.42
CA ARG A 137 -1.47 6.40 -18.41
C ARG A 137 -2.67 6.14 -19.33
N PRO A 138 -2.47 6.01 -20.65
CA PRO A 138 -3.55 5.69 -21.57
C PRO A 138 -4.31 4.43 -21.11
N GLY A 139 -5.63 4.54 -20.97
CA GLY A 139 -6.50 3.42 -20.59
C GLY A 139 -6.45 2.99 -19.12
N LYS A 140 -5.81 3.77 -18.23
CA LYS A 140 -5.84 3.54 -16.77
C LYS A 140 -6.41 4.74 -16.05
N ALA A 141 -7.03 4.52 -14.88
CA ALA A 141 -7.45 5.64 -14.05
C ALA A 141 -6.22 6.42 -13.56
N ARG A 142 -6.42 7.73 -13.40
CA ARG A 142 -5.42 8.65 -12.87
C ARG A 142 -4.99 8.19 -11.47
N SER A 143 -3.67 8.11 -11.26
CA SER A 143 -3.09 7.87 -9.94
C SER A 143 -2.51 9.15 -9.36
N VAL A 144 -2.69 9.39 -8.06
CA VAL A 144 -2.18 10.58 -7.37
C VAL A 144 -1.43 10.17 -6.12
N PHE A 145 -0.21 10.66 -5.97
CA PHE A 145 0.65 10.43 -4.81
C PHE A 145 0.92 11.77 -4.14
N TYR A 146 0.54 11.88 -2.87
CA TYR A 146 0.77 13.06 -2.06
C TYR A 146 2.00 12.82 -1.20
N LEU A 147 3.06 13.56 -1.47
CA LEU A 147 4.28 13.53 -0.66
C LEU A 147 4.31 14.75 0.26
N GLN A 148 4.98 14.65 1.42
CA GLN A 148 5.28 15.81 2.25
C GLN A 148 5.90 16.92 1.39
N ALA A 149 5.39 18.15 1.52
CA ALA A 149 5.79 19.24 0.64
C ALA A 149 7.31 19.49 0.67
N GLY A 150 7.94 19.54 -0.51
CA GLY A 150 9.39 19.68 -0.67
C GLY A 150 10.23 18.45 -0.29
N GLY A 151 9.59 17.35 0.12
CA GLY A 151 10.22 16.09 0.48
C GLY A 151 9.78 14.94 -0.41
N ASN A 152 10.05 13.72 0.06
CA ASN A 152 9.70 12.48 -0.64
C ASN A 152 8.95 11.46 0.23
N GLN A 153 8.51 11.85 1.43
CA GLN A 153 7.74 10.99 2.32
C GLN A 153 6.30 10.88 1.83
N LEU A 154 5.85 9.66 1.56
CA LEU A 154 4.48 9.41 1.08
C LEU A 154 3.47 9.58 2.21
N LEU A 155 2.43 10.38 1.97
CA LEU A 155 1.37 10.65 2.93
C LEU A 155 0.06 10.00 2.53
N ARG A 156 -0.27 10.03 1.23
CA ARG A 156 -1.46 9.42 0.66
C ARG A 156 -1.15 8.94 -0.75
N MET A 157 -1.67 7.77 -1.09
CA MET A 157 -1.79 7.36 -2.48
C MET A 157 -3.26 7.14 -2.85
N VAL A 158 -3.63 7.58 -4.03
CA VAL A 158 -4.95 7.41 -4.64
C VAL A 158 -4.75 6.68 -5.96
N THR A 159 -5.28 5.47 -6.06
CA THR A 159 -5.06 4.56 -7.19
C THR A 159 -6.32 3.77 -7.49
N GLY A 160 -6.49 3.29 -8.71
CA GLY A 160 -7.60 2.44 -9.06
C GLY A 160 -7.65 2.16 -10.56
N ASN A 161 -8.62 1.34 -10.96
CA ASN A 161 -8.92 1.10 -12.37
C ASN A 161 -10.20 1.82 -12.81
N ASP A 162 -11.10 2.12 -11.87
CA ASP A 162 -12.33 2.87 -12.09
C ASP A 162 -12.13 4.34 -11.65
N PRO A 163 -12.15 5.33 -12.55
CA PRO A 163 -12.00 6.74 -12.16
C PRO A 163 -13.16 7.25 -11.29
N GLN A 164 -14.28 6.53 -11.24
CA GLN A 164 -15.41 6.84 -10.36
C GLN A 164 -15.32 6.12 -9.01
N HIS A 165 -14.28 5.30 -8.78
CA HIS A 165 -14.10 4.53 -7.56
C HIS A 165 -12.64 4.16 -7.32
N LEU A 166 -11.98 4.97 -6.50
CA LEU A 166 -10.54 4.91 -6.28
C LEU A 166 -10.23 4.39 -4.88
N SER A 167 -9.24 3.51 -4.80
CA SER A 167 -8.63 3.12 -3.53
C SER A 167 -7.73 4.24 -3.03
N VAL A 168 -7.85 4.55 -1.75
CA VAL A 168 -7.04 5.53 -1.04
C VAL A 168 -6.29 4.82 0.09
N ARG A 169 -4.98 5.03 0.19
CA ARG A 169 -4.19 4.61 1.34
C ARG A 169 -3.43 5.77 1.95
N ASP A 170 -3.63 6.00 3.24
CA ASP A 170 -2.99 7.03 4.04
C ASP A 170 -1.87 6.44 4.89
N PHE A 171 -0.76 7.17 5.04
CA PHE A 171 0.44 6.76 5.75
C PHE A 171 0.79 7.78 6.86
N PRO A 172 0.16 7.66 8.05
CA PRO A 172 0.15 8.72 9.07
C PRO A 172 1.44 8.86 9.88
N ASN A 173 2.31 7.85 9.88
CA ASN A 173 3.51 7.82 10.72
C ASN A 173 4.72 7.29 9.94
N PHE A 174 4.89 7.80 8.72
CA PHE A 174 5.99 7.48 7.84
C PHE A 174 7.35 7.58 8.54
N SER A 175 8.15 6.53 8.45
CA SER A 175 9.51 6.46 8.97
C SER A 175 10.46 6.02 7.86
N ALA A 176 11.59 6.72 7.70
CA ALA A 176 12.69 6.32 6.83
C ALA A 176 13.87 5.73 7.62
N ALA A 177 13.64 5.30 8.87
CA ALA A 177 14.65 4.65 9.70
C ALA A 177 14.98 3.24 9.17
N ASP A 178 16.11 2.70 9.64
CA ASP A 178 16.57 1.36 9.26
C ASP A 178 15.54 0.28 9.62
N ILE A 179 15.28 -0.62 8.65
CA ILE A 179 14.36 -1.74 8.80
C ILE A 179 15.17 -2.99 9.15
N ALA A 180 14.92 -3.57 10.33
CA ALA A 180 15.60 -4.78 10.76
C ALA A 180 15.27 -5.99 9.87
N ASP A 181 16.28 -6.82 9.59
CA ASP A 181 16.15 -8.03 8.74
C ASP A 181 15.04 -8.97 9.21
N SER A 182 14.85 -9.05 10.53
CA SER A 182 13.80 -9.87 11.15
C SER A 182 12.39 -9.53 10.70
N ILE A 183 12.14 -8.31 10.20
CA ILE A 183 10.84 -7.92 9.65
C ILE A 183 10.48 -8.72 8.41
N PHE A 184 11.48 -9.14 7.63
CA PHE A 184 11.28 -9.89 6.39
C PHE A 184 11.50 -11.40 6.54
N ILE A 185 11.66 -11.88 7.78
CA ILE A 185 11.69 -13.32 8.08
C ILE A 185 10.26 -13.80 8.33
N PRO A 186 9.76 -14.81 7.61
CA PRO A 186 8.45 -15.39 7.89
C PRO A 186 8.39 -15.97 9.30
N ALA A 187 7.24 -15.86 9.97
CA ALA A 187 7.04 -16.54 11.25
C ALA A 187 7.18 -18.06 11.06
N GLN A 188 7.88 -18.72 11.97
CA GLN A 188 7.92 -20.19 12.02
C GLN A 188 6.57 -20.67 12.57
N SER A 189 5.88 -21.51 11.80
CA SER A 189 4.66 -22.22 12.18
C SER A 189 4.99 -23.55 12.82
#